data_AF-A0A9E2I3V5-F1
#
_entry.id   AF-A0A9E2I3V5-F1
#
_cell.length_a   1.000
_cell.length_b   1.000
_cell.length_c   1.000
_cell.angle_alpha   90.00
_cell.angle_beta   90.00
_cell.angle_gamma   90.00
#
_symmetry.space_group_name_H-M   'P 1'
#
loop_
_entity.id
_entity.type
_entity.pdbx_description
1 polymer ?
#
loop_
_entity_poly.entity_id
_entity_poly.type
_entity_poly.pdbx_seq_one_letter_code
_entity_poly.pdbx_strand_id
1 'polypeptide(L)' 'MTTTIAQMTKEEFEEMIDTTIERKLLEILSDPDRGFKIRENIRVRLLHQKEIVVAGERGQSFDDVARQLG' A
#
# COMPACT_ATOMS: atom_id res chain seq x y z
N MET A 1 30.15 -24.08 12.82
CA MET A 1 30.95 -23.30 11.85
C MET A 1 30.21 -22.00 11.64
N THR A 2 30.88 -20.87 11.85
CA THR A 2 30.33 -19.53 11.61
C THR A 2 30.37 -19.25 10.12
N THR A 3 29.22 -19.20 9.46
CA THR A 3 29.12 -18.86 8.03
C THR A 3 29.44 -17.37 7.87
N THR A 4 30.64 -17.05 7.39
CA THR A 4 31.09 -15.67 7.24
C THR A 4 30.64 -15.09 5.90
N ILE A 5 30.05 -13.90 5.92
CA ILE A 5 29.62 -13.14 4.72
C ILE A 5 30.80 -12.85 3.78
N ALA A 6 32.03 -12.81 4.31
CA ALA A 6 33.25 -12.52 3.56
C ALA A 6 33.58 -13.52 2.42
N GLN A 7 32.88 -14.66 2.35
CA GLN A 7 33.07 -15.64 1.27
C GLN A 7 32.21 -15.37 0.02
N MET A 8 31.33 -14.36 0.06
CA MET A 8 30.48 -14.01 -1.08
C MET A 8 31.25 -13.26 -2.17
N THR A 9 30.90 -13.52 -3.43
CA THR A 9 31.33 -12.64 -4.54
C THR A 9 30.60 -11.30 -4.47
N LYS A 10 31.05 -10.35 -5.28
CA LYS A 10 30.41 -9.04 -5.38
C LYS A 10 28.97 -9.18 -5.90
N GLU A 11 28.76 -10.03 -6.90
CA GLU A 11 27.46 -10.28 -7.52
C GLU A 11 26.50 -10.92 -6.52
N GLU A 12 26.97 -11.90 -5.74
CA GLU A 12 26.18 -12.52 -4.68
C GLU A 12 25.77 -11.51 -3.60
N PHE A 13 26.67 -10.56 -3.29
CA PHE A 13 26.38 -9.50 -2.32
C PHE A 13 25.35 -8.50 -2.83
N GLU A 14 25.47 -8.08 -4.10
CA GLU A 14 24.49 -7.21 -4.76
C GLU A 14 23.10 -7.89 -4.82
N GLU A 15 23.03 -9.16 -5.22
CA GLU A 15 21.78 -9.93 -5.25
C GLU A 15 21.13 -10.06 -3.86
N MET A 16 21.95 -10.29 -2.82
CA MET A 16 21.46 -10.34 -1.44
C MET A 16 20.84 -9.00 -1.00
N ILE A 17 21.45 -7.87 -1.38
CA ILE A 17 20.92 -6.54 -1.09
C ILE A 17 19.61 -6.33 -1.83
N ASP A 18 19.56 -6.60 -3.14
CA ASP A 18 18.38 -6.39 -3.97
C ASP A 18 17.19 -7.20 -3.43
N THR A 19 17.40 -8.48 -3.15
CA THR A 19 16.38 -9.37 -2.55
C THR A 19 15.91 -8.85 -1.19
N THR A 20 16.82 -8.31 -0.39
CA THR A 20 16.49 -7.76 0.93
C THR A 20 15.65 -6.50 0.83
N ILE A 21 16.00 -5.60 -0.10
CA ILE A 21 15.26 -4.37 -0.38
C ILE A 21 13.88 -4.71 -0.90
N GLU A 22 13.76 -5.60 -1.89
CA GLU A 22 12.48 -6.02 -2.46
C GLU A 22 11.54 -6.57 -1.37
N ARG A 23 12.04 -7.47 -0.52
CA ARG A 23 11.28 -7.98 0.62
C ARG A 23 10.82 -6.87 1.56
N LYS A 24 11.68 -5.89 1.86
CA LYS A 24 11.32 -4.76 2.72
C LYS A 24 10.29 -3.83 2.10
N LEU A 25 10.37 -3.61 0.79
CA LEU A 25 9.37 -2.83 0.07
C LEU A 25 8.01 -3.54 0.07
N LEU A 26 7.97 -4.85 -0.15
CA LEU A 26 6.73 -5.65 -0.04
C LEU A 26 6.16 -5.63 1.39
N GLU A 27 7.00 -5.68 2.43
CA GLU A 27 6.55 -5.54 3.82
C GLU A 27 5.92 -4.16 4.10
N ILE A 28 6.51 -3.08 3.59
CA ILE A 28 6.07 -1.70 3.87
C ILE A 28 4.85 -1.32 3.03
N LEU A 29 4.90 -1.61 1.73
CA LEU A 29 3.90 -1.16 0.76
C LEU A 29 2.75 -2.16 0.60
N SER A 30 2.88 -3.35 1.20
CA SER A 30 2.04 -4.53 0.91
C SER A 30 2.18 -5.01 -0.53
N ASP A 31 1.75 -6.24 -0.80
CA ASP A 31 1.74 -6.83 -2.14
C ASP A 31 0.82 -6.03 -3.08
N PRO A 32 1.37 -5.31 -4.07
CA PRO A 32 0.58 -4.48 -4.99
C PRO A 32 -0.31 -5.33 -5.91
N ASP A 33 0.07 -6.58 -6.19
CA ASP A 33 -0.69 -7.51 -7.04
C ASP A 33 -1.90 -8.11 -6.31
N ARG A 34 -1.90 -8.08 -4.97
CA ARG A 34 -3.09 -8.40 -4.16
C ARG A 34 -4.08 -7.25 -4.03
N GLY A 35 -3.77 -6.11 -4.64
CA GLY A 35 -4.54 -4.88 -4.54
C GLY A 35 -4.36 -4.22 -3.18
N PHE A 36 -4.26 -2.90 -3.18
CA PHE A 36 -4.21 -2.14 -1.93
C PHE A 36 -5.50 -2.35 -1.14
N LYS A 37 -5.39 -2.80 0.12
CA LYS A 37 -6.52 -2.79 1.04
C LYS A 37 -6.92 -1.33 1.27
N ILE A 38 -8.19 -1.01 1.02
CA ILE A 38 -8.74 0.31 1.35
C ILE A 38 -8.52 0.53 2.85
N ARG A 39 -7.88 1.65 3.21
CA ARG A 39 -7.68 2.02 4.62
C ARG A 39 -9.04 2.07 5.34
N GLU A 40 -9.12 1.59 6.56
CA GLU A 40 -10.41 1.42 7.26
C GLU A 40 -11.22 2.73 7.32
N ASN A 41 -10.54 3.87 7.51
CA ASN A 41 -11.18 5.19 7.49
C ASN A 41 -11.83 5.53 6.13
N ILE A 42 -11.22 5.13 5.01
CA ILE A 42 -11.77 5.32 3.67
C ILE A 42 -12.93 4.33 3.46
N ARG A 43 -12.78 3.07 3.91
CA ARG A 43 -13.82 2.04 3.81
C ARG A 43 -15.10 2.45 4.55
N VAL A 44 -14.99 2.94 5.78
CA VAL A 44 -16.12 3.43 6.58
C VAL A 44 -16.83 4.59 5.87
N ARG A 45 -16.08 5.54 5.30
CA ARG A 45 -16.66 6.66 4.54
C ARG A 45 -17.42 6.19 3.29
N LEU A 46 -16.86 5.26 2.54
CA LEU A 46 -17.48 4.73 1.32
C LEU A 46 -18.75 3.93 1.63
N LEU A 47 -18.78 3.18 2.73
CA LEU A 47 -19.99 2.47 3.17
C LEU A 47 -21.11 3.43 3.55
N HIS A 48 -20.81 4.47 4.33
CA HIS A 48 -21.80 5.51 4.68
C HIS A 48 -22.31 6.24 3.43
N GLN A 49 -21.40 6.63 2.52
CA GLN A 49 -21.80 7.26 1.26
C GLN A 49 -22.71 6.35 0.41
N LYS A 50 -22.46 5.04 0.39
CA LYS A 50 -23.33 4.08 -0.30
C LYS A 50 -24.75 4.07 0.28
N GLU A 51 -24.90 4.12 1.59
CA GLU A 51 -26.22 4.17 2.26
C GLU A 51 -26.98 5.44 1.90
N ILE A 52 -26.32 6.60 1.93
CA ILE A 52 -26.87 7.90 1.54
C ILE A 52 -27.35 7.88 0.08
N VAL A 53 -26.53 7.36 -0.84
CA VAL A 53 -26.88 7.27 -2.26
C VAL A 53 -28.08 6.33 -2.50
N VAL A 54 -28.17 5.22 -1.76
CA VAL A 54 -29.33 4.31 -1.81
C VAL A 54 -30.60 4.99 -1.30
N ALA A 55 -30.48 5.88 -0.30
CA ALA A 55 -31.59 6.70 0.18
C ALA A 55 -32.04 7.80 -0.81
N GLY A 56 -31.40 7.91 -1.97
CA GLY A 56 -31.72 8.88 -3.02
C GLY A 56 -31.05 10.24 -2.83
N GLU A 57 -30.23 10.39 -1.80
CA GLU A 57 -29.44 11.59 -1.57
C GLU A 57 -28.20 11.59 -2.48
N ARG A 58 -27.87 12.76 -3.06
CA ARG A 58 -26.62 12.88 -3.82
C ARG A 58 -25.45 13.02 -2.86
N GLY A 59 -24.39 12.25 -3.10
CA GLY A 59 -23.12 12.41 -2.39
C GLY A 59 -22.44 13.75 -2.70
N GLN A 60 -21.32 14.05 -2.01
CA GLN A 60 -20.52 15.25 -2.29
C GLN A 60 -19.88 15.19 -3.68
N SER A 61 -19.74 16.35 -4.31
CA SER A 61 -18.99 16.50 -5.56
C SER A 61 -17.51 16.18 -5.33
N PHE A 62 -16.88 15.55 -6.33
CA PHE A 62 -15.44 15.32 -6.34
C PHE A 62 -14.66 16.63 -6.17
N ASP A 63 -15.12 17.71 -6.81
CA ASP A 63 -14.47 19.04 -6.74
C ASP A 63 -14.51 19.66 -5.34
N ASP A 64 -15.52 19.35 -4.54
CA ASP A 64 -15.64 19.85 -3.16
C ASP A 64 -14.76 19.03 -2.21
N VAL A 65 -14.67 17.71 -2.43
CA VAL A 65 -13.79 16.82 -1.68
C VAL A 65 -12.32 17.14 -1.97
N ALA A 66 -11.97 17.38 -3.23
CA ALA A 66 -10.62 17.77 -3.62
C ALA A 66 -10.18 19.07 -2.94
N ARG A 67 -11.06 20.09 -2.91
CA ARG A 67 -10.79 21.37 -2.20
C ARG A 67 -10.61 21.23 -0.69
N GLN A 68 -11.28 20.27 -0.05
CA GLN A 68 -11.15 20.05 1.40
C GLN A 68 -9.88 19.29 1.80
N LEU A 69 -9.37 18.41 0.93
CA LEU A 69 -8.27 17.52 1.26
C LEU A 69 -6.89 18.05 0.86
N GLY A 70 -6.83 19.11 0.04
CA GLY A 70 -5.59 19.75 -0.40
C GLY A 70 -5.04 19.13 -1.67
#